data_AF-A0A849BHF7-F1
#
_entry.id   AF-A0A849BHF7-F1
#
_cell.length_a   1.000
_cell.length_b   1.000
_cell.length_c   1.000
_cell.angle_alpha   90.00
_cell.angle_beta   90.00
_cell.angle_gamma   90.00
#
_symmetry.space_group_name_H-M   'P 1'
#
loop_
_entity.id
_entity.type
_entity.pdbx_description
1 polymer ?
#
loop_
_entity_poly.entity_id
_entity_poly.type
_entity_poly.pdbx_seq_one_letter_code
_entity_poly.pdbx_strand_id
1 'polypeptide(L)'
;MHVDLLTLYHLAIGTLLVSAGMIFWERRANPERSRELRMLAAGFATLAIGCAAVLFRRDLPGAIGSAVSNLLVLTGYLLVLRGVASLNSREYRAGSIGLLTVMALVWVGWGPQYREFVWSHVSSVPIAIISALTAWEMWRCEAMKALHSRRIVVIVAGIHAAVYAARSSLLPWLVAAHGPSVQSIASKITIYEGVLYSVILPMALLKLIRDESHGQLLRQSQTDYLTGLGNRRWFFEHGARIVDRCKEGPVSVLAFDLDHFKAINDRHGHEMGDQVLKSFAEIAHSVLGPHAVLARIGGEEFAALLYGADAGRARTLAETVVKRFAEASPSRNDGAAIRTTVSVGLAQFHEQGPVLVDRLAAADRALYRAKSLGGNRVEQAEAEAIEA
;
A
#
# COMPACT_ATOMS: atom_id res chain seq x y z
N MET A 1 -13.56 30.36 -28.04
CA MET A 1 -14.75 29.70 -27.45
C MET A 1 -14.78 30.04 -25.98
N HIS A 2 -15.71 30.87 -25.50
CA HIS A 2 -15.82 31.19 -24.07
C HIS A 2 -16.51 30.03 -23.36
N VAL A 3 -15.85 29.40 -22.39
CA VAL A 3 -16.49 28.34 -21.60
C VAL A 3 -17.51 28.99 -20.67
N ASP A 4 -18.78 28.61 -20.81
CA ASP A 4 -19.88 29.08 -19.98
C ASP A 4 -20.09 28.17 -18.75
N LEU A 5 -20.85 28.66 -17.78
CA LEU A 5 -21.11 27.90 -16.55
C LEU A 5 -21.88 26.60 -16.83
N LEU A 6 -22.79 26.62 -17.81
CA LEU A 6 -23.59 25.47 -18.17
C LEU A 6 -22.70 24.31 -18.65
N THR A 7 -21.75 24.58 -19.56
CA THR A 7 -20.79 23.57 -20.03
C THR A 7 -19.96 23.02 -18.89
N LEU A 8 -19.50 23.87 -17.97
CA LEU A 8 -18.72 23.42 -16.81
C LEU A 8 -19.51 22.50 -15.87
N TYR A 9 -20.81 22.76 -15.64
CA TYR A 9 -21.67 21.86 -14.87
C TYR A 9 -21.87 20.51 -15.56
N HIS A 10 -22.10 20.49 -16.88
CA HIS A 10 -22.23 19.23 -17.64
C HIS A 10 -20.94 18.41 -17.57
N LEU A 11 -19.78 19.07 -17.70
CA LEU A 11 -18.48 18.44 -17.56
C LEU A 11 -18.31 17.85 -16.15
N ALA A 12 -18.64 18.61 -15.11
CA ALA A 12 -18.58 18.15 -13.72
C ALA A 12 -19.48 16.94 -13.46
N ILE A 13 -20.72 16.94 -13.97
CA ILE A 13 -21.65 15.81 -13.86
C ILE A 13 -21.04 14.56 -14.52
N GLY A 14 -20.55 14.70 -15.76
CA GLY A 14 -19.95 13.60 -16.50
C GLY A 14 -18.73 13.00 -15.79
N THR A 15 -17.79 13.84 -15.34
CA THR A 15 -16.59 13.38 -14.63
C THR A 15 -16.91 12.76 -13.28
N LEU A 16 -17.85 13.31 -12.52
CA LEU A 16 -18.30 12.73 -11.24
C LEU A 16 -18.96 11.36 -11.43
N LEU A 17 -19.78 11.17 -12.47
CA LEU A 17 -20.41 9.87 -12.77
C LEU A 17 -19.38 8.82 -13.18
N VAL A 18 -18.41 9.19 -14.02
CA VAL A 18 -17.30 8.31 -14.41
C VAL A 18 -16.50 7.91 -13.18
N SER A 19 -16.11 8.88 -12.33
CA SER A 19 -15.39 8.62 -11.09
C SER A 19 -16.16 7.71 -10.13
N ALA A 20 -17.47 7.92 -9.99
CA ALA A 20 -18.33 7.06 -9.18
C ALA A 20 -18.38 5.62 -9.73
N GLY A 21 -18.53 5.46 -11.05
CA GLY A 21 -18.54 4.16 -11.73
C GLY A 21 -17.22 3.40 -11.58
N MET A 22 -16.08 4.07 -11.77
CA MET A 22 -14.75 3.48 -11.61
C MET A 22 -14.53 3.00 -10.18
N ILE A 23 -14.85 3.82 -9.17
CA ILE A 23 -14.72 3.45 -7.76
C ILE A 23 -15.67 2.30 -7.39
N PHE A 24 -16.90 2.32 -7.90
CA PHE A 24 -17.85 1.24 -7.67
C PHE A 24 -17.36 -0.09 -8.25
N TRP A 25 -16.74 -0.07 -9.43
CA TRP A 25 -16.17 -1.26 -10.05
C TRP A 25 -14.96 -1.79 -9.27
N GLU A 26 -14.04 -0.91 -8.86
CA GLU A 26 -12.85 -1.27 -8.09
C GLU A 26 -13.18 -2.03 -6.79
N ARG A 27 -14.37 -1.78 -6.24
CA ARG A 27 -14.91 -2.49 -5.07
C ARG A 27 -14.90 -4.01 -5.23
N ARG A 28 -15.09 -4.52 -6.46
CA ARG A 28 -15.07 -5.96 -6.75
C ARG A 28 -13.67 -6.57 -6.67
N ALA A 29 -12.64 -5.79 -7.00
CA ALA A 29 -11.25 -6.21 -6.95
C ALA A 29 -10.63 -6.10 -5.54
N ASN A 30 -11.22 -5.27 -4.66
CA ASN A 30 -10.70 -5.00 -3.32
C ASN A 30 -11.77 -5.26 -2.25
N PRO A 31 -12.10 -6.54 -1.95
CA PRO A 31 -13.17 -6.88 -1.01
C PRO A 31 -12.89 -6.36 0.42
N GLU A 32 -11.63 -6.33 0.85
CA GLU A 32 -11.23 -5.80 2.17
C GLU A 32 -11.58 -4.31 2.35
N ARG A 33 -11.55 -3.54 1.26
CA ARG A 33 -11.88 -2.10 1.23
C ARG A 33 -13.27 -1.82 0.64
N SER A 34 -14.12 -2.84 0.56
CA SER A 34 -15.42 -2.73 -0.12
C SER A 34 -16.33 -1.68 0.53
N ARG A 35 -16.21 -1.45 1.83
CA ARG A 35 -17.07 -0.52 2.56
C ARG A 35 -16.72 0.93 2.22
N GLU A 36 -15.44 1.25 2.23
CA GLU A 36 -14.85 2.56 1.96
C GLU A 36 -15.10 2.96 0.50
N LEU A 37 -14.81 2.06 -0.44
CA LEU A 37 -15.06 2.26 -1.87
C LEU A 37 -16.55 2.51 -2.16
N ARG A 38 -17.46 1.80 -1.49
CA ARG A 38 -18.91 2.05 -1.62
C ARG A 38 -19.31 3.45 -1.17
N MET A 39 -18.76 3.94 -0.06
CA MET A 39 -19.06 5.29 0.45
C MET A 39 -18.50 6.37 -0.49
N LEU A 40 -17.28 6.18 -1.00
CA LEU A 40 -16.68 7.09 -1.97
C LEU A 40 -17.50 7.14 -3.27
N ALA A 41 -17.86 5.98 -3.84
CA ALA A 41 -18.69 5.91 -5.04
C ALA A 41 -20.05 6.58 -4.84
N ALA A 42 -20.72 6.33 -3.71
CA ALA A 42 -21.97 6.99 -3.37
C ALA A 42 -21.79 8.50 -3.22
N GLY A 43 -20.67 8.97 -2.66
CA GLY A 43 -20.35 10.39 -2.53
C GLY A 43 -20.21 11.10 -3.88
N PHE A 44 -19.40 10.55 -4.79
CA PHE A 44 -19.24 11.12 -6.13
C PHE A 44 -20.53 11.06 -6.96
N ALA A 45 -21.31 9.98 -6.86
CA ALA A 45 -22.63 9.89 -7.51
C ALA A 45 -23.61 10.94 -6.95
N THR A 46 -23.62 11.13 -5.63
CA THR A 46 -24.48 12.14 -4.97
C THR A 46 -24.04 13.57 -5.35
N LEU A 47 -22.74 13.83 -5.49
CA LEU A 47 -22.24 15.10 -6.03
C LEU A 47 -22.73 15.32 -7.47
N ALA A 48 -22.71 14.29 -8.33
CA ALA A 48 -23.21 14.40 -9.69
C ALA A 48 -24.70 14.76 -9.73
N ILE A 49 -25.51 14.10 -8.90
CA ILE A 49 -26.94 14.40 -8.73
C ILE A 49 -27.14 15.83 -8.22
N GLY A 50 -26.34 16.26 -7.24
CA GLY A 50 -26.34 17.63 -6.73
C GLY A 50 -26.04 18.65 -7.81
N CYS A 51 -24.98 18.44 -8.61
CA CYS A 51 -24.61 19.27 -9.75
C CYS A 51 -25.73 19.32 -10.81
N ALA A 52 -26.37 18.20 -11.12
CA ALA A 52 -27.52 18.15 -12.03
C ALA A 52 -28.71 18.96 -11.48
N ALA A 53 -29.01 18.83 -10.18
CA ALA A 53 -30.06 19.60 -9.53
C ALA A 53 -29.77 21.12 -9.53
N VAL A 54 -28.49 21.54 -9.59
CA VAL A 54 -28.15 22.97 -9.73
C VAL A 54 -28.69 23.56 -11.04
N LEU A 55 -28.72 22.78 -12.12
CA LEU A 55 -29.16 23.25 -13.44
C LEU A 55 -30.62 23.70 -13.44
N PHE A 56 -31.47 23.04 -12.65
CA PHE A 56 -32.90 23.30 -12.55
C PHE A 56 -33.28 24.08 -11.27
N ARG A 57 -32.29 24.57 -10.51
CA ARG A 57 -32.53 25.16 -9.18
C ARG A 57 -33.40 26.42 -9.19
N ARG A 58 -33.48 27.09 -10.35
CA ARG A 58 -34.25 28.32 -10.56
C ARG A 58 -35.67 28.06 -11.06
N ASP A 59 -35.94 26.85 -11.52
CA ASP A 59 -37.26 26.46 -12.05
C ASP A 59 -38.24 26.12 -10.92
N LEU A 60 -37.71 25.81 -9.73
CA LEU A 60 -38.49 25.55 -8.53
C LEU A 60 -38.82 26.84 -7.76
N PRO A 61 -39.99 26.90 -7.10
CA PRO A 61 -40.45 28.11 -6.44
C PRO A 61 -39.57 28.49 -5.23
N GLY A 62 -39.38 29.81 -5.05
CA GLY A 62 -38.67 30.38 -3.92
C GLY A 62 -37.21 29.97 -3.85
N ALA A 63 -36.81 29.42 -2.70
CA ALA A 63 -35.45 28.96 -2.42
C ALA A 63 -35.31 27.43 -2.47
N ILE A 64 -36.39 26.69 -2.72
CA ILE A 64 -36.45 25.22 -2.60
C ILE A 64 -35.43 24.56 -3.52
N GLY A 65 -35.36 24.97 -4.79
CA GLY A 65 -34.40 24.39 -5.73
C GLY A 65 -32.96 24.61 -5.29
N SER A 66 -32.61 25.81 -4.81
CA SER A 66 -31.25 26.08 -4.31
C SER A 66 -30.92 25.31 -3.04
N ALA A 67 -31.90 25.16 -2.13
CA ALA A 67 -31.76 24.40 -0.89
C ALA A 67 -31.52 22.91 -1.17
N VAL A 68 -32.36 22.29 -2.01
CA VAL A 68 -32.25 20.87 -2.37
C VAL A 68 -30.90 20.59 -3.03
N SER A 69 -30.52 21.38 -4.03
CA SER A 69 -29.25 21.18 -4.74
C SER A 69 -28.05 21.37 -3.81
N ASN A 70 -28.09 22.35 -2.90
CA ASN A 70 -27.03 22.56 -1.92
C ASN A 70 -26.92 21.39 -0.92
N LEU A 71 -28.03 20.91 -0.38
CA LEU A 71 -28.04 19.79 0.57
C LEU A 71 -27.56 18.49 -0.10
N LEU A 72 -27.91 18.26 -1.37
CA LEU A 72 -27.39 17.12 -2.14
C LEU A 72 -25.87 17.21 -2.33
N VAL A 73 -25.36 18.38 -2.76
CA VAL A 73 -23.91 18.60 -2.90
C VAL A 73 -23.18 18.38 -1.57
N LEU A 74 -23.70 18.93 -0.47
CA LEU A 74 -23.12 18.74 0.86
C LEU A 74 -23.13 17.28 1.31
N THR A 75 -24.21 16.56 1.03
CA THR A 75 -24.31 15.12 1.31
C THR A 75 -23.23 14.35 0.56
N GLY A 76 -22.98 14.70 -0.72
CA GLY A 76 -21.91 14.13 -1.52
C GLY A 76 -20.52 14.33 -0.90
N TYR A 77 -20.16 15.56 -0.50
CA TYR A 77 -18.90 15.84 0.19
C TYR A 77 -18.78 15.09 1.53
N LEU A 78 -19.86 15.02 2.31
CA LEU A 78 -19.87 14.31 3.58
C LEU A 78 -19.65 12.80 3.40
N LEU A 79 -20.22 12.21 2.35
CA LEU A 79 -19.97 10.81 1.99
C LEU A 79 -18.52 10.58 1.57
N VAL A 80 -17.91 11.49 0.82
CA VAL A 80 -16.47 11.44 0.48
C VAL A 80 -15.61 11.52 1.74
N LEU A 81 -15.87 12.48 2.64
CA LEU A 81 -15.19 12.58 3.93
C LEU A 81 -15.33 11.29 4.75
N ARG A 82 -16.54 10.71 4.81
CA ARG A 82 -16.77 9.44 5.51
C ARG A 82 -16.00 8.28 4.88
N GLY A 83 -15.92 8.23 3.55
CA GLY A 83 -15.11 7.24 2.83
C GLY A 83 -13.62 7.33 3.17
N VAL A 84 -13.08 8.55 3.23
CA VAL A 84 -11.68 8.76 3.64
C VAL A 84 -11.48 8.50 5.12
N ALA A 85 -12.37 8.98 5.99
CA ALA A 85 -12.29 8.78 7.45
C ALA A 85 -12.36 7.30 7.84
N SER A 86 -13.10 6.48 7.09
CA SER A 86 -13.19 5.05 7.35
C SER A 86 -11.88 4.30 7.13
N LEU A 87 -10.95 4.84 6.33
CA LEU A 87 -9.58 4.29 6.23
C LEU A 87 -8.84 4.36 7.58
N ASN A 88 -9.22 5.29 8.45
CA ASN A 88 -8.74 5.42 9.83
C ASN A 88 -9.68 4.79 10.86
N SER A 89 -10.63 3.95 10.44
CA SER A 89 -11.69 3.40 11.30
C SER A 89 -12.51 4.46 12.05
N ARG A 90 -12.62 5.67 11.49
CA ARG A 90 -13.40 6.76 12.08
C ARG A 90 -14.70 7.00 11.32
N GLU A 91 -15.69 7.49 12.04
CA GLU A 91 -17.02 7.78 11.49
C GLU A 91 -17.50 9.17 11.88
N TYR A 92 -18.05 9.90 10.90
CA TYR A 92 -18.58 11.27 11.07
C TYR A 92 -20.11 11.34 10.97
N ARG A 93 -20.84 10.27 11.35
CA ARG A 93 -22.30 10.16 11.13
C ARG A 93 -23.09 11.29 11.80
N ALA A 94 -22.96 11.43 13.12
CA ALA A 94 -23.71 12.42 13.89
C ALA A 94 -23.37 13.85 13.44
N GLY A 95 -22.08 14.15 13.21
CA GLY A 95 -21.64 15.45 12.68
C GLY A 95 -22.20 15.74 11.29
N SER A 96 -22.30 14.73 10.41
CA SER A 96 -22.89 14.88 9.07
C SER A 96 -24.38 15.24 9.15
N ILE A 97 -25.14 14.53 9.99
CA ILE A 97 -26.58 14.79 10.20
C ILE A 97 -26.77 16.19 10.80
N GLY A 98 -26.01 16.53 11.84
CA GLY A 98 -26.07 17.85 12.48
C GLY A 98 -25.80 18.98 11.48
N LEU A 99 -24.76 18.86 10.64
CA LEU A 99 -24.43 19.87 9.65
C LEU A 99 -25.52 20.03 8.58
N LEU A 100 -26.08 18.93 8.07
CA LEU A 100 -27.17 18.98 7.09
C LEU A 100 -28.44 19.61 7.71
N THR A 101 -28.76 19.28 8.96
CA THR A 101 -29.88 19.91 9.68
C THR A 101 -29.67 21.41 9.85
N VAL A 102 -28.47 21.83 10.28
CA VAL A 102 -28.14 23.26 10.40
C VAL A 102 -28.29 23.96 9.07
N MET A 103 -27.77 23.38 7.98
CA MET A 103 -27.86 24.01 6.67
C MET A 103 -29.28 24.04 6.12
N ALA A 104 -30.10 23.02 6.40
CA ALA A 104 -31.53 23.03 6.09
C ALA A 104 -32.25 24.17 6.83
N LEU A 105 -31.96 24.38 8.12
CA LEU A 105 -32.52 25.49 8.90
C LEU A 105 -32.08 26.86 8.36
N VAL A 106 -30.82 27.00 7.94
CA VAL A 106 -30.32 28.21 7.26
C VAL A 106 -31.11 28.48 5.99
N TRP A 107 -31.37 27.46 5.17
CA TRP A 107 -32.18 27.62 3.96
C TRP A 107 -33.64 27.98 4.25
N VAL A 108 -34.24 27.42 5.30
CA VAL A 108 -35.61 27.77 5.72
C VAL A 108 -35.68 29.22 6.22
N GLY A 109 -34.73 29.63 7.07
CA GLY A 109 -34.74 30.95 7.68
C GLY A 109 -34.29 32.08 6.74
N TRP A 110 -33.20 31.87 6.00
CA TRP A 110 -32.57 32.93 5.19
C TRP A 110 -32.77 32.74 3.68
N GLY A 111 -33.11 31.53 3.22
CA GLY A 111 -33.29 31.25 1.80
C GLY A 111 -34.30 32.15 1.09
N PRO A 112 -35.50 32.42 1.65
CA PRO A 112 -36.51 33.25 0.97
C PRO A 112 -36.03 34.69 0.68
N GLN A 113 -35.26 35.29 1.59
CA GLN A 113 -34.85 36.69 1.51
C GLN A 113 -33.43 36.87 0.94
N TYR A 114 -32.52 35.94 1.23
CA TYR A 114 -31.09 36.05 0.93
C TYR A 114 -30.55 34.92 0.04
N ARG A 115 -31.39 34.38 -0.86
CA ARG A 115 -31.10 33.20 -1.70
C ARG A 115 -29.71 33.18 -2.33
N GLU A 116 -29.33 34.23 -3.06
CA GLU A 116 -28.04 34.27 -3.77
C GLU A 116 -26.85 34.44 -2.83
N PHE A 117 -27.04 35.10 -1.68
CA PHE A 117 -26.01 35.23 -0.65
C PHE A 117 -25.76 33.90 0.06
N VAL A 118 -26.83 33.19 0.45
CA VAL A 118 -26.74 31.86 1.06
C VAL A 118 -26.09 30.87 0.09
N TRP A 119 -26.50 30.88 -1.18
CA TRP A 119 -25.93 30.04 -2.23
C TRP A 119 -24.44 30.29 -2.45
N SER A 120 -24.05 31.57 -2.57
CA SER A 120 -22.70 31.92 -3.01
C SER A 120 -21.66 31.86 -1.91
N HIS A 121 -22.04 32.24 -0.68
CA HIS A 121 -21.09 32.46 0.41
C HIS A 121 -21.32 31.50 1.57
N VAL A 122 -22.53 31.47 2.14
CA VAL A 122 -22.83 30.64 3.33
C VAL A 122 -22.65 29.15 3.02
N SER A 123 -23.13 28.71 1.85
CA SER A 123 -23.01 27.32 1.38
C SER A 123 -21.57 26.88 1.10
N SER A 124 -20.65 27.84 0.89
CA SER A 124 -19.24 27.55 0.60
C SER A 124 -18.44 27.18 1.85
N VAL A 125 -18.84 27.70 3.02
CA VAL A 125 -18.20 27.42 4.32
C VAL A 125 -18.17 25.93 4.68
N PRO A 126 -19.31 25.20 4.70
CA PRO A 126 -19.28 23.77 5.01
C PRO A 126 -18.48 22.96 3.99
N ILE A 127 -18.50 23.32 2.69
CA ILE A 127 -17.69 22.63 1.67
C ILE A 127 -16.20 22.80 1.96
N ALA A 128 -15.77 24.02 2.33
CA ALA A 128 -14.39 24.29 2.72
C ALA A 128 -13.97 23.44 3.93
N ILE A 129 -14.81 23.39 4.97
CA ILE A 129 -14.54 22.62 6.19
C ILE A 129 -14.47 21.12 5.90
N ILE A 130 -15.45 20.55 5.18
CA ILE A 130 -15.47 19.12 4.85
C ILE A 130 -14.25 18.73 4.02
N SER A 131 -13.84 19.58 3.08
CA SER A 131 -12.67 19.35 2.23
C SER A 131 -11.37 19.43 3.04
N ALA A 132 -11.26 20.39 3.96
CA ALA A 132 -10.13 20.50 4.88
C ALA A 132 -10.06 19.28 5.82
N LEU A 133 -11.19 18.82 6.34
CA LEU A 133 -11.28 17.59 7.13
C LEU A 133 -10.88 16.38 6.30
N THR A 134 -11.27 16.30 5.02
CA THR A 134 -10.87 15.20 4.13
C THR A 134 -9.35 15.17 3.94
N ALA A 135 -8.73 16.33 3.74
CA ALA A 135 -7.27 16.46 3.68
C ALA A 135 -6.62 16.06 5.02
N TRP A 136 -7.18 16.50 6.14
CA TRP A 136 -6.70 16.20 7.49
C TRP A 136 -6.79 14.71 7.83
N GLU A 137 -7.92 14.06 7.52
CA GLU A 137 -8.10 12.61 7.70
C GLU A 137 -7.05 11.83 6.93
N MET A 138 -6.79 12.23 5.69
CA MET A 138 -5.77 11.58 4.89
C MET A 138 -4.36 11.86 5.43
N TRP A 139 -4.10 13.09 5.89
CA TRP A 139 -2.81 13.45 6.49
C TRP A 139 -2.50 12.72 7.81
N ARG A 140 -3.51 12.39 8.60
CA ARG A 140 -3.30 11.61 9.83
C ARG A 140 -3.37 10.10 9.62
N CYS A 141 -3.63 9.63 8.40
CA CYS A 141 -3.75 8.21 8.11
C CYS A 141 -2.40 7.50 8.22
N GLU A 142 -2.17 6.82 9.34
CA GLU A 142 -0.92 6.10 9.62
C GLU A 142 -0.73 4.89 8.71
N ALA A 143 -1.81 4.14 8.45
CA ALA A 143 -1.79 2.98 7.54
C ALA A 143 -1.24 3.34 6.15
N MET A 144 -1.48 4.57 5.70
CA MET A 144 -1.09 5.06 4.37
C MET A 144 0.14 5.98 4.38
N LYS A 145 0.82 6.15 5.53
CA LYS A 145 1.89 7.14 5.71
C LYS A 145 3.09 6.91 4.77
N ALA A 146 3.37 5.66 4.41
CA ALA A 146 4.46 5.29 3.52
C ALA A 146 4.15 5.49 2.03
N LEU A 147 2.90 5.77 1.66
CA LEU A 147 2.47 5.86 0.27
C LEU A 147 2.58 7.30 -0.25
N HIS A 148 3.38 7.51 -1.30
CA HIS A 148 3.54 8.81 -1.95
C HIS A 148 2.24 9.35 -2.53
N SER A 149 1.36 8.46 -3.02
CA SER A 149 0.02 8.77 -3.55
C SER A 149 -0.87 9.51 -2.53
N ARG A 150 -0.61 9.32 -1.22
CA ARG A 150 -1.30 10.04 -0.14
C ARG A 150 -1.17 11.56 -0.24
N ARG A 151 0.02 12.05 -0.64
CA ARG A 151 0.30 13.49 -0.73
C ARG A 151 -0.60 14.18 -1.75
N ILE A 152 -0.90 13.51 -2.85
CA ILE A 152 -1.78 14.03 -3.90
C ILE A 152 -3.20 14.25 -3.36
N VAL A 153 -3.73 13.28 -2.61
CA VAL A 153 -5.06 13.39 -1.99
C VAL A 153 -5.12 14.60 -1.03
N VAL A 154 -4.11 14.76 -0.18
CA VAL A 154 -4.05 15.88 0.78
C VAL A 154 -3.96 17.23 0.06
N ILE A 155 -3.09 17.34 -0.96
CA ILE A 155 -2.91 18.57 -1.74
C ILE A 155 -4.20 18.94 -2.46
N VAL A 156 -4.83 17.99 -3.15
CA VAL A 156 -6.06 18.25 -3.93
C VAL A 156 -7.21 18.65 -3.03
N ALA A 157 -7.44 17.91 -1.94
CA ALA A 157 -8.48 18.27 -0.97
C ALA A 157 -8.18 19.59 -0.25
N GLY A 158 -6.91 19.91 0.00
CA GLY A 158 -6.47 21.16 0.58
C GLY A 158 -6.65 22.37 -0.35
N ILE A 159 -6.31 22.23 -1.63
CA ILE A 159 -6.56 23.26 -2.66
C ILE A 159 -8.07 23.53 -2.76
N HIS A 160 -8.86 22.46 -2.80
CA HIS A 160 -10.32 22.57 -2.85
C HIS A 160 -10.89 23.31 -1.63
N ALA A 161 -10.39 22.97 -0.43
CA ALA A 161 -10.76 23.67 0.79
C ALA A 161 -10.39 25.16 0.75
N ALA A 162 -9.20 25.50 0.26
CA ALA A 162 -8.73 26.88 0.15
C ALA A 162 -9.57 27.70 -0.84
N VAL A 163 -9.95 27.11 -1.98
CA VAL A 163 -10.81 27.76 -2.99
C VAL A 163 -12.18 28.09 -2.39
N TYR A 164 -12.81 27.15 -1.70
CA TYR A 164 -14.10 27.40 -1.05
C TYR A 164 -14.00 28.33 0.16
N ALA A 165 -12.90 28.28 0.92
CA ALA A 165 -12.65 29.23 2.00
C ALA A 165 -12.55 30.66 1.45
N ALA A 166 -11.72 30.89 0.44
CA ALA A 166 -11.59 32.16 -0.26
C ALA A 166 -12.92 32.64 -0.87
N ARG A 167 -13.72 31.71 -1.41
CA ARG A 167 -15.07 31.99 -1.91
C ARG A 167 -16.01 32.47 -0.80
N SER A 168 -15.90 31.94 0.41
CA SER A 168 -16.75 32.35 1.53
C SER A 168 -16.32 33.68 2.18
N SER A 169 -15.02 33.96 2.24
CA SER A 169 -14.47 35.11 2.99
C SER A 169 -14.03 36.28 2.12
N LEU A 170 -13.29 36.02 1.04
CA LEU A 170 -12.69 37.07 0.19
C LEU A 170 -13.65 37.55 -0.90
N LEU A 171 -14.42 36.63 -1.49
CA LEU A 171 -15.30 36.96 -2.61
C LEU A 171 -16.37 38.02 -2.29
N PRO A 172 -17.06 38.01 -1.13
CA PRO A 172 -18.04 39.06 -0.81
C PRO A 172 -17.41 40.47 -0.87
N TRP A 173 -16.21 40.62 -0.33
CA TRP A 173 -15.47 41.87 -0.33
C TRP A 173 -15.03 42.28 -1.74
N LEU A 174 -14.51 41.35 -2.53
CA LEU A 174 -14.10 41.61 -3.91
C LEU A 174 -15.28 42.03 -4.79
N VAL A 175 -16.44 41.39 -4.63
CA VAL A 175 -17.67 41.75 -5.35
C VAL A 175 -18.19 43.11 -4.92
N ALA A 176 -18.10 43.46 -3.64
CA ALA A 176 -18.46 44.79 -3.17
C ALA A 176 -17.54 45.89 -3.76
N ALA A 177 -16.24 45.60 -3.91
CA ALA A 177 -15.26 46.58 -4.40
C ALA A 177 -15.23 46.71 -5.94
N HIS A 178 -15.46 45.62 -6.69
CA HIS A 178 -15.24 45.56 -8.14
C HIS A 178 -16.50 45.19 -8.94
N GLY A 179 -17.62 44.95 -8.27
CA GLY A 179 -18.93 44.70 -8.86
C GLY A 179 -19.24 43.24 -9.23
N PRO A 180 -20.42 42.99 -9.84
CA PRO A 180 -20.95 41.65 -10.07
C PRO A 180 -20.18 40.80 -11.10
N SER A 181 -19.36 41.41 -11.96
CA SER A 181 -18.53 40.69 -12.94
C SER A 181 -17.56 39.72 -12.26
N VAL A 182 -17.02 40.12 -11.10
CA VAL A 182 -16.14 39.27 -10.27
C VAL A 182 -16.85 38.02 -9.77
N GLN A 183 -18.14 38.12 -9.41
CA GLN A 183 -18.94 36.96 -8.99
C GLN A 183 -19.03 35.90 -10.09
N SER A 184 -19.22 36.35 -11.33
CA SER A 184 -19.29 35.47 -12.50
C SER A 184 -17.96 34.76 -12.77
N ILE A 185 -16.85 35.52 -12.74
CA ILE A 185 -15.50 34.98 -12.92
C ILE A 185 -15.17 33.96 -11.82
N ALA A 186 -15.38 34.33 -10.56
CA ALA A 186 -15.13 33.45 -9.42
C ALA A 186 -15.96 32.16 -9.49
N SER A 187 -17.22 32.24 -9.92
CA SER A 187 -18.07 31.05 -10.11
C SER A 187 -17.55 30.13 -11.21
N LYS A 188 -17.03 30.67 -12.33
CA LYS A 188 -16.39 29.85 -13.36
C LYS A 188 -15.12 29.17 -12.85
N ILE A 189 -14.28 29.89 -12.10
CA ILE A 189 -13.07 29.34 -11.49
C ILE A 189 -13.41 28.22 -10.50
N THR A 190 -14.40 28.42 -9.62
CA THR A 190 -14.82 27.42 -8.63
C THR A 190 -15.33 26.13 -9.31
N ILE A 191 -16.16 26.23 -10.35
CA ILE A 191 -16.66 25.02 -11.03
C ILE A 191 -15.55 24.36 -11.86
N TYR A 192 -14.70 25.13 -12.53
CA TYR A 192 -13.55 24.57 -13.24
C TYR A 192 -12.62 23.79 -12.29
N GLU A 193 -12.30 24.36 -11.13
CA GLU A 193 -11.54 23.66 -10.10
C GLU A 193 -12.30 22.44 -9.57
N GLY A 194 -13.62 22.52 -9.39
CA GLY A 194 -14.47 21.39 -9.04
C GLY A 194 -14.43 20.24 -10.06
N VAL A 195 -14.34 20.54 -11.35
CA VAL A 195 -14.11 19.54 -12.40
C VAL A 195 -12.76 18.85 -12.19
N LEU A 196 -11.69 19.62 -11.96
CA LEU A 196 -10.37 19.03 -11.69
C LEU A 196 -10.39 18.17 -10.42
N TYR A 197 -11.03 18.64 -9.35
CA TYR A 197 -11.24 17.88 -8.12
C TYR A 197 -11.97 16.56 -8.37
N SER A 198 -13.03 16.58 -9.19
CA SER A 198 -13.84 15.40 -9.52
C SER A 198 -13.10 14.32 -10.32
N VAL A 199 -11.94 14.64 -10.90
CA VAL A 199 -11.08 13.70 -11.63
C VAL A 199 -9.88 13.30 -10.78
N ILE A 200 -9.16 14.28 -10.24
CA ILE A 200 -7.85 14.04 -9.60
C ILE A 200 -8.04 13.34 -8.25
N LEU A 201 -9.00 13.77 -7.42
CA LEU A 201 -9.22 13.15 -6.11
C LEU A 201 -9.58 11.66 -6.21
N PRO A 202 -10.61 11.24 -6.98
CA PRO A 202 -10.95 9.83 -7.09
C PRO A 202 -9.81 9.00 -7.72
N MET A 203 -9.09 9.54 -8.71
CA MET A 203 -7.94 8.85 -9.30
C MET A 203 -6.80 8.66 -8.28
N ALA A 204 -6.53 9.67 -7.45
CA ALA A 204 -5.54 9.57 -6.39
C ALA A 204 -5.95 8.58 -5.29
N LEU A 205 -7.23 8.54 -4.92
CA LEU A 205 -7.78 7.56 -3.96
C LEU A 205 -7.71 6.12 -4.51
N LEU A 206 -8.05 5.92 -5.78
CA LEU A 206 -7.93 4.61 -6.44
C LEU A 206 -6.48 4.13 -6.48
N LYS A 207 -5.56 5.01 -6.88
CA LYS A 207 -4.12 4.71 -6.87
C LYS A 207 -3.65 4.33 -5.47
N LEU A 208 -4.06 5.07 -4.44
CA LEU A 208 -3.70 4.79 -3.05
C LEU A 208 -4.14 3.38 -2.61
N ILE A 209 -5.38 3.00 -2.90
CA ILE A 209 -5.92 1.68 -2.54
C ILE A 209 -5.20 0.55 -3.30
N ARG A 210 -4.88 0.76 -4.57
CA ARG A 210 -4.11 -0.21 -5.36
C ARG A 210 -2.68 -0.37 -4.86
N ASP A 211 -2.01 0.74 -4.52
CA ASP A 211 -0.66 0.71 -3.95
C ASP A 211 -0.65 -0.05 -2.60
N GLU A 212 -1.68 0.12 -1.77
CA GLU A 212 -1.86 -0.65 -0.53
C GLU A 212 -2.02 -2.14 -0.81
N SER A 213 -2.98 -2.53 -1.68
CA SER A 213 -3.21 -3.93 -2.03
C SER A 213 -1.97 -4.58 -2.62
N HIS A 214 -1.27 -3.90 -3.52
CA HIS A 214 -0.03 -4.40 -4.10
C HIS A 214 1.06 -4.58 -3.03
N GLY A 215 1.19 -3.62 -2.11
CA GLY A 215 2.09 -3.73 -0.97
C GLY A 215 1.75 -4.90 -0.03
N GLN A 216 0.46 -5.18 0.18
CA GLN A 216 -0.01 -6.33 0.96
C GLN A 216 0.29 -7.65 0.24
N LEU A 217 0.04 -7.76 -1.06
CA LEU A 217 0.38 -8.95 -1.85
C LEU A 217 1.90 -9.23 -1.81
N LEU A 218 2.72 -8.19 -1.95
CA LEU A 218 4.17 -8.31 -1.81
C LEU A 218 4.62 -8.66 -0.39
N ARG A 219 3.83 -8.33 0.64
CA ARG A 219 4.07 -8.73 2.04
C ARG A 219 3.62 -10.18 2.31
N GLN A 220 2.56 -10.62 1.66
CA GLN A 220 1.97 -11.95 1.81
C GLN A 220 2.72 -13.01 0.99
N SER A 221 3.46 -12.63 -0.05
CA SER A 221 4.43 -13.52 -0.69
C SER A 221 5.65 -13.69 0.22
N GLN A 222 5.54 -14.60 1.20
CA GLN A 222 6.62 -14.97 2.13
C GLN A 222 7.36 -16.23 1.69
N THR A 223 6.84 -16.93 0.69
CA THR A 223 7.40 -18.19 0.20
C THR A 223 8.06 -17.98 -1.16
N ASP A 224 9.13 -18.71 -1.43
CA ASP A 224 9.68 -18.88 -2.76
C ASP A 224 8.74 -19.77 -3.58
N TYR A 225 8.31 -19.29 -4.75
CA TYR A 225 7.30 -19.97 -5.56
C TYR A 225 7.77 -21.32 -6.11
N LEU A 226 9.08 -21.51 -6.27
CA LEU A 226 9.64 -22.73 -6.85
C LEU A 226 9.83 -23.82 -5.80
N THR A 227 10.40 -23.45 -4.66
CA THR A 227 10.82 -24.40 -3.61
C THR A 227 9.82 -24.53 -2.47
N GLY A 228 8.88 -23.59 -2.33
CA GLY A 228 7.93 -23.55 -1.22
C GLY A 228 8.53 -23.13 0.14
N LEU A 229 9.85 -22.94 0.22
CA LEU A 229 10.55 -22.43 1.39
C LEU A 229 10.26 -20.95 1.62
N GLY A 230 10.73 -20.38 2.73
CA GLY A 230 10.75 -18.92 2.89
C GLY A 230 11.53 -18.25 1.76
N ASN A 231 11.15 -17.03 1.38
CA ASN A 231 11.97 -16.22 0.48
C ASN A 231 12.93 -15.32 1.27
N ARG A 232 13.80 -14.59 0.56
CA ARG A 232 14.75 -13.63 1.15
C ARG A 232 14.10 -12.70 2.17
N ARG A 233 12.92 -12.15 1.85
CA ARG A 233 12.21 -11.23 2.74
C ARG A 233 11.77 -11.93 4.02
N TRP A 234 11.16 -13.11 3.90
CA TRP A 234 10.73 -13.90 5.05
C TRP A 234 11.90 -14.26 5.97
N PHE A 235 13.05 -14.63 5.41
CA PHE A 235 14.27 -14.93 6.16
C PHE A 235 14.71 -13.78 7.06
N PHE A 236 14.82 -12.56 6.51
CA PHE A 236 15.25 -11.41 7.30
C PHE A 236 14.19 -10.98 8.33
N GLU A 237 12.90 -11.00 7.97
CA GLU A 237 11.81 -10.61 8.88
C GLU A 237 11.61 -11.61 10.04
N HIS A 238 11.66 -12.92 9.77
CA HIS A 238 11.52 -13.96 10.80
C HIS A 238 12.83 -14.20 11.55
N GLY A 239 13.95 -14.16 10.84
CA GLY A 239 15.27 -14.36 11.42
C GLY A 239 15.65 -13.29 12.43
N ALA A 240 15.30 -12.02 12.19
CA ALA A 240 15.53 -10.95 13.16
C ALA A 240 14.88 -11.26 14.52
N ARG A 241 13.63 -11.78 14.52
CA ARG A 241 12.92 -12.16 15.75
C ARG A 241 13.59 -13.33 16.48
N ILE A 242 14.24 -14.24 15.76
CA ILE A 242 14.96 -15.36 16.37
C ILE A 242 16.30 -14.90 16.93
N VAL A 243 16.99 -14.00 16.23
CA VAL A 243 18.24 -13.39 16.71
C VAL A 243 18.00 -12.58 17.99
N ASP A 244 16.86 -11.90 18.11
CA ASP A 244 16.49 -11.20 19.36
C ASP A 244 16.30 -12.16 20.55
N ARG A 245 15.99 -13.43 20.29
CA ARG A 245 15.90 -14.50 21.32
C ARG A 245 17.24 -15.17 21.62
N CYS A 246 18.37 -14.69 21.08
CA CYS A 246 19.70 -15.24 21.39
C CYS A 246 20.05 -15.25 22.88
N LYS A 247 19.40 -14.42 23.70
CA LYS A 247 19.57 -14.43 25.17
C LYS A 247 19.05 -15.71 25.83
N GLU A 248 18.23 -16.48 25.12
CA GLU A 248 17.58 -17.69 25.64
C GLU A 248 18.27 -18.98 25.14
N GLY A 249 19.23 -18.88 24.22
CA GLY A 249 19.95 -20.03 23.67
C GLY A 249 20.80 -19.70 22.42
N PRO A 250 21.72 -20.60 22.03
CA PRO A 250 22.62 -20.37 20.88
C PRO A 250 21.84 -20.28 19.56
N VAL A 251 22.30 -19.42 18.65
CA VAL A 251 21.77 -19.34 17.28
C VAL A 251 22.91 -19.54 16.28
N SER A 252 22.68 -20.45 15.35
CA SER A 252 23.60 -20.75 14.25
C SER A 252 22.99 -20.32 12.93
N VAL A 253 23.79 -19.65 12.10
CA VAL A 253 23.44 -19.24 10.72
C VAL A 253 24.17 -20.13 9.73
N LEU A 254 23.44 -20.66 8.76
CA LEU A 254 23.97 -21.44 7.65
C LEU A 254 23.70 -20.69 6.35
N ALA A 255 24.71 -20.53 5.51
CA ALA A 255 24.61 -20.07 4.14
C ALA A 255 24.97 -21.23 3.21
N PHE A 256 24.12 -21.51 2.22
CA PHE A 256 24.28 -22.61 1.27
C PHE A 256 24.35 -22.05 -0.14
N ASP A 257 25.22 -22.62 -0.97
CA ASP A 257 25.26 -22.32 -2.40
C ASP A 257 25.55 -23.60 -3.18
N LEU A 258 24.69 -23.91 -4.15
CA LEU A 258 24.80 -25.12 -4.97
C LEU A 258 26.03 -25.02 -5.90
N ASP A 259 26.91 -26.01 -5.83
CA ASP A 259 28.15 -26.00 -6.61
C ASP A 259 27.85 -26.16 -8.11
N HIS A 260 28.45 -25.29 -8.92
CA HIS A 260 28.38 -25.34 -10.38
C HIS A 260 26.95 -25.32 -10.95
N PHE A 261 25.99 -24.71 -10.25
CA PHE A 261 24.58 -24.70 -10.67
C PHE A 261 24.36 -24.10 -12.06
N LYS A 262 25.10 -23.02 -12.40
CA LYS A 262 25.10 -22.47 -13.77
C LYS A 262 25.47 -23.51 -14.83
N ALA A 263 26.49 -24.34 -14.59
CA ALA A 263 26.90 -25.38 -15.52
C ALA A 263 25.84 -26.48 -15.68
N ILE A 264 25.06 -26.76 -14.62
CA ILE A 264 23.91 -27.66 -14.69
C ILE A 264 22.83 -27.07 -15.61
N ASN A 265 22.49 -25.80 -15.45
CA ASN A 265 21.54 -25.10 -16.32
C ASN A 265 22.02 -25.07 -17.78
N ASP A 266 23.28 -24.72 -18.00
CA ASP A 266 23.86 -24.61 -19.35
C ASP A 266 23.88 -25.97 -20.07
N ARG A 267 24.10 -27.07 -19.33
CA ARG A 267 24.20 -28.42 -19.91
C ARG A 267 22.86 -29.15 -20.01
N HIS A 268 21.94 -28.91 -19.08
CA HIS A 268 20.73 -29.71 -18.92
C HIS A 268 19.42 -28.91 -19.02
N GLY A 269 19.51 -27.58 -19.20
CA GLY A 269 18.37 -26.69 -19.28
C GLY A 269 17.82 -26.28 -17.92
N HIS A 270 17.06 -25.18 -17.92
CA HIS A 270 16.49 -24.59 -16.70
C HIS A 270 15.51 -25.50 -15.97
N GLU A 271 14.75 -26.35 -16.68
CA GLU A 271 13.83 -27.30 -16.04
C GLU A 271 14.56 -28.28 -15.12
N MET A 272 15.76 -28.73 -15.51
CA MET A 272 16.57 -29.60 -14.66
C MET A 272 17.15 -28.82 -13.47
N GLY A 273 17.60 -27.58 -13.69
CA GLY A 273 18.01 -26.70 -12.59
C GLY A 273 16.91 -26.51 -11.55
N ASP A 274 15.66 -26.33 -12.00
CA ASP A 274 14.49 -26.20 -11.13
C ASP A 274 14.24 -27.46 -10.29
N GLN A 275 14.43 -28.66 -10.87
CA GLN A 275 14.34 -29.92 -10.13
C GLN A 275 15.44 -30.06 -9.08
N VAL A 276 16.67 -29.64 -9.41
CA VAL A 276 17.80 -29.63 -8.46
C VAL A 276 17.51 -28.70 -7.28
N LEU A 277 16.97 -27.50 -7.53
CA LEU A 277 16.60 -26.55 -6.49
C LEU A 277 15.49 -27.10 -5.56
N LYS A 278 14.47 -27.76 -6.13
CA LYS A 278 13.40 -28.41 -5.35
C LYS A 278 13.94 -29.55 -4.49
N SER A 279 14.77 -30.41 -5.08
CA SER A 279 15.42 -31.52 -4.37
C SER A 279 16.27 -31.02 -3.20
N PHE A 280 17.08 -29.98 -3.42
CA PHE A 280 17.84 -29.36 -2.33
C PHE A 280 16.94 -28.84 -1.22
N ALA A 281 15.87 -28.12 -1.57
CA ALA A 281 14.94 -27.55 -0.61
C ALA A 281 14.25 -28.62 0.26
N GLU A 282 13.79 -29.70 -0.35
CA GLU A 282 13.18 -30.85 0.35
C GLU A 282 14.17 -31.52 1.31
N ILE A 283 15.41 -31.75 0.86
CA ILE A 283 16.46 -32.38 1.66
C ILE A 283 16.83 -31.47 2.84
N ALA A 284 17.10 -30.20 2.59
CA ALA A 284 17.44 -29.23 3.63
C ALA A 284 16.31 -29.13 4.68
N HIS A 285 15.05 -29.02 4.24
CA HIS A 285 13.91 -28.98 5.14
C HIS A 285 13.77 -30.27 5.97
N SER A 286 13.96 -31.44 5.36
CA SER A 286 13.88 -32.73 6.06
C SER A 286 14.96 -32.93 7.13
N VAL A 287 16.16 -32.38 6.92
CA VAL A 287 17.30 -32.52 7.83
C VAL A 287 17.26 -31.48 8.94
N LEU A 288 17.01 -30.21 8.60
CA LEU A 288 17.02 -29.10 9.55
C LEU A 288 15.76 -29.07 10.42
N GLY A 289 14.67 -29.65 9.93
CA GLY A 289 13.42 -29.82 10.65
C GLY A 289 12.54 -28.56 10.67
N PRO A 290 11.31 -28.68 11.23
CA PRO A 290 10.26 -27.66 11.12
C PRO A 290 10.53 -26.39 11.95
N HIS A 291 11.51 -26.42 12.85
CA HIS A 291 11.87 -25.29 13.70
C HIS A 291 12.99 -24.42 13.10
N ALA A 292 13.58 -24.84 11.99
CA ALA A 292 14.56 -24.04 11.27
C ALA A 292 13.87 -22.95 10.43
N VAL A 293 14.41 -21.73 10.45
CA VAL A 293 14.03 -20.70 9.48
C VAL A 293 14.87 -20.95 8.24
N LEU A 294 14.30 -21.69 7.29
CA LEU A 294 14.95 -22.06 6.03
C LEU A 294 14.34 -21.27 4.87
N ALA A 295 15.20 -20.66 4.06
CA ALA A 295 14.76 -19.80 2.96
C ALA A 295 15.70 -19.85 1.75
N ARG A 296 15.15 -19.60 0.56
CA ARG A 296 15.90 -19.29 -0.65
C ARG A 296 16.13 -17.78 -0.74
N ILE A 297 17.39 -17.35 -0.67
CA ILE A 297 17.77 -15.93 -0.57
C ILE A 297 18.31 -15.35 -1.88
N GLY A 298 18.63 -16.22 -2.85
CA GLY A 298 19.13 -15.88 -4.19
C GLY A 298 18.77 -16.94 -5.22
N GLY A 299 19.46 -16.91 -6.37
CA GLY A 299 19.22 -17.86 -7.46
C GLY A 299 19.51 -19.30 -7.04
N GLU A 300 20.73 -19.58 -6.62
CA GLU A 300 21.19 -20.88 -6.13
C GLU A 300 21.60 -20.85 -4.64
N GLU A 301 21.25 -19.75 -3.97
CA GLU A 301 21.64 -19.46 -2.60
C GLU A 301 20.48 -19.68 -1.63
N PHE A 302 20.75 -20.42 -0.56
CA PHE A 302 19.80 -20.66 0.53
C PHE A 302 20.43 -20.26 1.86
N ALA A 303 19.60 -19.94 2.84
CA ALA A 303 20.05 -19.66 4.19
C ALA A 303 19.15 -20.33 5.22
N ALA A 304 19.74 -20.74 6.33
CA ALA A 304 19.02 -21.27 7.48
C ALA A 304 19.43 -20.62 8.79
N LEU A 305 18.47 -20.44 9.70
CA LEU A 305 18.72 -20.13 11.11
C LEU A 305 18.24 -21.27 11.99
N LEU A 306 19.12 -21.71 12.87
CA LEU A 306 18.87 -22.77 13.84
C LEU A 306 18.92 -22.19 15.25
N TYR A 307 17.79 -22.21 15.94
CA TYR A 307 17.69 -21.82 17.34
C TYR A 307 17.93 -23.04 18.25
N GLY A 308 18.73 -22.88 19.29
CA GLY A 308 19.07 -23.95 20.24
C GLY A 308 20.04 -24.99 19.69
N ALA A 309 20.65 -24.74 18.52
CA ALA A 309 21.72 -25.57 17.96
C ALA A 309 23.06 -24.87 18.17
N ASP A 310 23.92 -25.47 18.99
CA ASP A 310 25.33 -25.08 19.08
C ASP A 310 26.09 -25.35 17.75
N ALA A 311 27.33 -24.87 17.63
CA ALA A 311 28.12 -25.05 16.41
C ALA A 311 28.31 -26.52 16.06
N GLY A 312 28.49 -27.40 17.05
CA GLY A 312 28.67 -28.83 16.82
C GLY A 312 27.44 -29.43 16.15
N ARG A 313 26.26 -29.22 16.74
CA ARG A 313 24.99 -29.69 16.19
C ARG A 313 24.66 -29.05 14.84
N ALA A 314 24.87 -27.74 14.70
CA ALA A 314 24.64 -27.04 13.44
C ALA A 314 25.55 -27.57 12.33
N ARG A 315 26.83 -27.85 12.64
CA ARG A 315 27.79 -28.47 11.72
C ARG A 315 27.35 -29.88 11.32
N THR A 316 26.98 -30.74 12.26
CA THR A 316 26.49 -32.10 11.94
C THR A 316 25.27 -32.08 11.04
N LEU A 317 24.33 -31.16 11.28
CA LEU A 317 23.16 -30.98 10.42
C LEU A 317 23.57 -30.52 9.02
N ALA A 318 24.46 -29.53 8.91
CA ALA A 318 24.98 -29.04 7.64
C ALA A 318 25.72 -30.14 6.86
N GLU A 319 26.59 -30.91 7.51
CA GLU A 319 27.31 -32.05 6.90
C GLU A 319 26.33 -33.13 6.43
N THR A 320 25.24 -33.35 7.16
CA THR A 320 24.17 -34.27 6.74
C THR A 320 23.45 -33.76 5.50
N VAL A 321 23.17 -32.46 5.39
CA VAL A 321 22.60 -31.85 4.18
C VAL A 321 23.54 -32.04 2.98
N VAL A 322 24.83 -31.71 3.14
CA VAL A 322 25.84 -31.87 2.08
C VAL A 322 25.87 -33.31 1.59
N LYS A 323 25.96 -34.28 2.52
CA LYS A 323 26.00 -35.70 2.18
C LYS A 323 24.73 -36.16 1.46
N ARG A 324 23.55 -35.88 2.00
CA ARG A 324 22.27 -36.32 1.41
C ARG A 324 22.03 -35.69 0.05
N PHE A 325 22.39 -34.43 -0.14
CA PHE A 325 22.25 -33.76 -1.43
C PHE A 325 23.19 -34.33 -2.49
N ALA A 326 24.41 -34.71 -2.10
CA ALA A 326 25.35 -35.40 -2.98
C ALA A 326 24.87 -36.82 -3.36
N GLU A 327 24.14 -37.50 -2.48
CA GLU A 327 23.61 -38.85 -2.70
C GLU A 327 22.30 -38.86 -3.49
N ALA A 328 21.50 -37.78 -3.42
CA ALA A 328 20.16 -37.72 -4.01
C ALA A 328 20.13 -37.65 -5.54
N SER A 329 21.27 -37.44 -6.20
CA SER A 329 21.50 -37.38 -7.65
C SER A 329 20.22 -37.49 -8.50
N PRO A 330 19.60 -36.36 -8.91
CA PRO A 330 18.40 -36.42 -9.74
C PRO A 330 18.71 -37.21 -11.02
N SER A 331 17.93 -38.27 -11.25
CA SER A 331 18.06 -39.15 -12.40
C SER A 331 17.42 -38.51 -13.62
N ARG A 332 18.17 -38.39 -14.71
CA ARG A 332 17.64 -37.95 -16.00
C ARG A 332 16.72 -39.05 -16.60
N ASN A 333 15.81 -38.66 -17.50
CA ASN A 333 14.94 -39.59 -18.24
C ASN A 333 15.71 -40.69 -19.03
N ASP A 334 17.03 -40.55 -19.21
CA ASP A 334 17.90 -41.54 -19.85
C ASP A 334 18.76 -42.37 -18.87
N GLY A 335 18.54 -42.23 -17.55
CA GLY A 335 19.21 -43.01 -16.52
C GLY A 335 20.59 -42.51 -16.07
N ALA A 336 21.10 -41.41 -16.64
CA ALA A 336 22.36 -40.81 -16.17
C ALA A 336 22.16 -39.95 -14.91
N ALA A 337 22.90 -40.26 -13.84
CA ALA A 337 22.89 -39.51 -12.59
C ALA A 337 23.61 -38.16 -12.74
N ILE A 338 22.96 -37.06 -12.35
CA ILE A 338 23.59 -35.74 -12.27
C ILE A 338 24.25 -35.63 -10.90
N ARG A 339 25.55 -35.32 -10.89
CA ARG A 339 26.28 -35.07 -9.65
C ARG A 339 25.99 -33.65 -9.20
N THR A 340 25.25 -33.51 -8.11
CA THR A 340 24.89 -32.24 -7.49
C THR A 340 25.56 -32.14 -6.12
N THR A 341 26.27 -31.06 -5.83
CA THR A 341 26.88 -30.82 -4.52
C THR A 341 26.57 -29.41 -4.03
N VAL A 342 26.72 -29.18 -2.75
CA VAL A 342 26.45 -27.89 -2.11
C VAL A 342 27.59 -27.57 -1.16
N SER A 343 27.99 -26.30 -1.15
CA SER A 343 28.92 -25.76 -0.16
C SER A 343 28.16 -25.00 0.91
N VAL A 344 28.66 -25.06 2.15
CA VAL A 344 28.00 -24.46 3.30
C VAL A 344 28.98 -23.63 4.12
N GLY A 345 28.58 -22.41 4.44
CA GLY A 345 29.22 -21.59 5.45
C GLY A 345 28.39 -21.59 6.74
N LEU A 346 29.03 -21.86 7.86
CA LEU A 346 28.42 -21.85 9.20
C LEU A 346 28.99 -20.69 10.01
N ALA A 347 28.13 -19.91 10.64
CA ALA A 347 28.53 -18.94 11.65
C ALA A 347 27.70 -19.12 12.93
N GLN A 348 28.37 -19.27 14.07
CA GLN A 348 27.74 -19.39 15.38
C GLN A 348 27.97 -18.10 16.18
N PHE A 349 26.94 -17.65 16.89
CA PHE A 349 27.04 -16.48 17.75
C PHE A 349 26.51 -16.82 19.14
N HIS A 350 27.24 -16.35 20.16
CA HIS A 350 26.83 -16.39 21.56
C HIS A 350 26.21 -15.03 21.93
N GLU A 351 25.68 -14.91 23.15
CA GLU A 351 24.91 -13.74 23.62
C GLU A 351 25.51 -12.39 23.20
N GLN A 352 24.64 -11.41 22.92
CA GLN A 352 24.98 -10.06 22.43
C GLN A 352 25.98 -10.09 21.25
N GLY A 353 25.43 -10.41 20.08
CA GLY A 353 26.16 -10.36 18.82
C GLY A 353 25.55 -9.37 17.83
N PRO A 354 26.21 -9.13 16.69
CA PRO A 354 25.77 -8.19 15.67
C PRO A 354 24.45 -8.65 14.99
N VAL A 355 23.83 -7.76 14.22
CA VAL A 355 22.49 -7.96 13.64
C VAL A 355 22.51 -9.15 12.68
N LEU A 356 21.36 -9.76 12.38
CA LEU A 356 21.25 -10.91 11.45
C LEU A 356 22.07 -10.73 10.14
N VAL A 357 22.14 -9.51 9.62
CA VAL A 357 22.90 -9.17 8.40
C VAL A 357 24.39 -9.49 8.57
N ASP A 358 25.00 -9.07 9.67
CA ASP A 358 26.41 -9.28 9.95
C ASP A 358 26.73 -10.77 10.16
N ARG A 359 25.77 -11.48 10.77
CA ARG A 359 25.87 -12.92 11.01
C ARG A 359 25.81 -13.72 9.72
N LEU A 360 24.91 -13.36 8.82
CA LEU A 360 24.84 -13.94 7.49
C LEU A 360 26.12 -13.63 6.70
N ALA A 361 26.64 -12.40 6.80
CA ALA A 361 27.90 -12.03 6.14
C ALA A 361 29.10 -12.86 6.62
N ALA A 362 29.15 -13.25 7.90
CA ALA A 362 30.18 -14.16 8.42
C ALA A 362 30.02 -15.58 7.86
N ALA A 363 28.77 -16.07 7.77
CA ALA A 363 28.48 -17.35 7.12
C ALA A 363 28.87 -17.32 5.63
N ASP A 364 28.59 -16.23 4.92
CA ASP A 364 28.98 -16.05 3.50
C ASP A 364 30.51 -16.05 3.32
N ARG A 365 31.27 -15.45 4.24
CA ARG A 365 32.75 -15.54 4.22
C ARG A 365 33.23 -16.98 4.37
N ALA A 366 32.60 -17.75 5.25
CA ALA A 366 32.91 -19.17 5.42
C ALA A 366 32.50 -19.99 4.18
N LEU A 367 31.34 -19.70 3.59
CA LEU A 367 30.87 -20.33 2.35
C LEU A 367 31.84 -20.06 1.19
N TYR A 368 32.35 -18.84 1.07
CA TYR A 368 33.36 -18.49 0.09
C TYR A 368 34.64 -19.35 0.27
N ARG A 369 35.09 -19.57 1.51
CA ARG A 369 36.20 -20.49 1.79
C ARG A 369 35.88 -21.93 1.40
N ALA A 370 34.65 -22.39 1.66
CA ALA A 370 34.21 -23.73 1.27
C ALA A 370 34.33 -23.92 -0.25
N LYS A 371 33.90 -22.92 -1.04
CA LYS A 371 34.03 -22.89 -2.49
C LYS A 371 35.50 -22.86 -2.93
N SER A 372 36.34 -22.02 -2.32
CA SER A 372 37.76 -21.91 -2.70
C SER A 372 38.58 -23.17 -2.38
N LEU A 373 38.13 -23.96 -1.39
CA LEU A 373 38.75 -25.25 -1.03
C LEU A 373 38.23 -26.43 -1.86
N GLY A 374 37.48 -26.18 -2.94
CA GLY A 374 37.01 -27.20 -3.88
C GLY A 374 35.55 -27.64 -3.68
N GLY A 375 34.78 -26.91 -2.87
CA GLY A 375 33.34 -27.12 -2.69
C GLY A 375 32.96 -28.39 -1.93
N ASN A 376 31.67 -28.76 -2.01
CA ASN A 376 31.07 -29.95 -1.41
C ASN A 376 31.46 -30.17 0.07
N ARG A 377 31.38 -29.12 0.87
CA ARG A 377 31.85 -29.13 2.27
C ARG A 377 31.19 -28.06 3.13
N VAL A 378 31.41 -28.18 4.43
CA VAL A 378 31.04 -27.18 5.44
C VAL A 378 32.31 -26.49 5.95
N GLU A 379 32.33 -25.18 5.90
CA GLU A 379 33.35 -24.35 6.56
C GLU A 379 32.71 -23.49 7.63
N GLN A 380 33.42 -23.27 8.74
CA GLN A 380 32.94 -22.46 9.85
C GLN A 380 33.65 -21.10 9.84
N ALA A 381 32.91 -20.03 10.17
CA ALA A 381 33.46 -18.71 10.43
C ALA A 381 34.41 -18.79 11.63
N GLU A 382 35.62 -18.25 11.47
CA GLU A 382 36.52 -18.07 12.60
C GLU A 382 35.89 -17.07 13.57
N ALA A 383 35.99 -17.33 14.87
CA ALA A 383 35.58 -16.36 15.87
C ALA A 383 36.53 -15.16 15.76
N GLU A 384 36.06 -14.05 15.20
CA GLU A 384 36.76 -12.78 15.38
C GLU A 384 36.78 -12.52 16.89
N ALA A 385 37.96 -12.63 17.50
CA ALA A 385 38.17 -12.23 18.88
C ALA A 385 37.76 -10.77 18.97
N ILE A 386 36.64 -10.51 19.64
CA ILE A 386 36.28 -9.16 20.05
C ILE A 386 37.34 -8.79 21.10
N GLU A 387 38.40 -8.12 20.68
CA GLU A 387 39.28 -7.42 21.61
C GLU A 387 38.41 -6.46 22.42
N ALA A 388 38.46 -6.64 23.74
CA ALA A 388 37.60 -6.02 24.75
C ALA A 388 37.81 -4.50 24.87
#